data_AF-A0A3P7ISB4-F1
#
_entry.id   AF-A0A3P7ISB4-F1
#
_cell.length_a   1.000
_cell.length_b   1.000
_cell.length_c   1.000
_cell.angle_alpha   90.00
_cell.angle_beta   90.00
_cell.angle_gamma   90.00
#
_symmetry.space_group_name_H-M   'P 1'
#
loop_
_entity.id
_entity.type
_entity.pdbx_description
1 polymer ?
#
loop_
_entity_poly.entity_id
_entity_poly.type
_entity_poly.pdbx_seq_one_letter_code
_entity_poly.pdbx_strand_id
1 'polypeptide(L)'
;MLKRDMEKTNKDEKPVLGKEPTKEGAGAAEDLAKDVKCRVVIRWHYSKANEPRRVYVCGSWDGWDSHIRLYRSDDVFSTVLHLSPGYYEFKFFVDNEWMTNEHLPFTDVGYYSKNIITVKEEEPDVAAEEKNAS
;
A
#
# COMPACT_ATOMS: atom_id res chain seq x y z
N MET A 1 -57.52 21.92 -19.73
CA MET A 1 -56.33 22.26 -18.91
C MET A 1 -55.12 21.60 -19.55
N LEU A 2 -53.99 22.32 -19.52
CA LEU A 2 -52.98 22.39 -20.58
C LEU A 2 -52.17 21.13 -20.90
N LYS A 3 -51.75 21.11 -22.17
CA LYS A 3 -50.92 20.13 -22.88
C LYS A 3 -49.51 20.05 -22.30
N ARG A 4 -48.94 18.83 -22.30
CA ARG A 4 -47.50 18.60 -22.22
C ARG A 4 -46.92 18.87 -23.60
N ASP A 5 -46.04 19.87 -23.69
CA ASP A 5 -45.10 20.06 -24.78
C ASP A 5 -43.85 20.72 -24.19
N MET A 6 -42.71 20.04 -24.23
CA MET A 6 -41.48 20.67 -24.74
C MET A 6 -40.52 19.58 -25.21
N GLU A 7 -40.54 19.43 -26.52
CA GLU A 7 -39.63 18.65 -27.34
C GLU A 7 -38.33 19.42 -27.59
N LYS A 8 -37.35 18.69 -28.14
CA LYS A 8 -36.26 19.10 -29.06
C LYS A 8 -34.85 19.03 -28.44
N THR A 9 -34.11 17.94 -28.64
CA THR A 9 -33.45 17.39 -29.85
C THR A 9 -32.17 18.13 -30.24
N ASN A 10 -31.07 17.36 -30.31
CA ASN A 10 -30.00 17.35 -31.32
C ASN A 10 -29.05 16.20 -30.88
N LYS A 11 -28.72 15.11 -31.60
CA LYS A 11 -28.50 14.86 -33.05
C LYS A 11 -27.64 15.98 -33.66
N ASP A 12 -26.39 15.81 -34.04
CA ASP A 12 -25.65 14.66 -34.59
C ASP A 12 -24.13 14.85 -34.35
N GLU A 13 -23.33 13.87 -34.80
CA GLU A 13 -21.88 13.94 -35.16
C GLU A 13 -20.82 13.30 -34.23
N LYS A 14 -20.47 12.04 -34.57
CA LYS A 14 -19.08 11.51 -34.66
C LYS A 14 -18.64 11.73 -36.14
N PRO A 15 -17.34 11.70 -36.58
CA PRO A 15 -16.16 11.00 -35.99
C PRO A 15 -14.75 11.65 -36.25
N VAL A 16 -13.70 10.89 -35.90
CA VAL A 16 -12.33 10.79 -36.53
C VAL A 16 -11.11 11.26 -35.73
N LEU A 17 -10.34 10.25 -35.29
CA LEU A 17 -8.89 10.00 -35.43
C LEU A 17 -7.89 11.17 -35.33
N GLY A 18 -7.09 11.17 -34.26
CA GLY A 18 -5.89 12.00 -34.09
C GLY A 18 -4.80 11.31 -33.25
N LYS A 19 -4.00 10.47 -33.92
CA LYS A 19 -2.54 10.21 -33.81
C LYS A 19 -1.86 10.01 -32.44
N GLU A 20 -1.12 8.90 -32.41
CA GLU A 20 -0.17 8.38 -31.41
C GLU A 20 0.95 9.36 -31.02
N PRO A 21 1.50 9.26 -29.79
CA PRO A 21 2.90 9.55 -29.56
C PRO A 21 3.73 8.26 -29.64
N THR A 22 4.46 8.12 -30.76
CA THR A 22 5.60 7.21 -30.88
C THR A 22 6.70 7.63 -29.91
N LYS A 23 7.20 6.69 -29.10
CA LYS A 23 8.55 6.77 -28.56
C LYS A 23 9.15 5.36 -28.46
N GLU A 24 9.72 4.89 -29.56
CA GLU A 24 10.73 3.83 -29.55
C GLU A 24 12.11 4.48 -29.44
N GLY A 25 13.02 3.89 -28.66
CA GLY A 25 14.44 4.20 -28.77
C GLY A 25 15.31 3.94 -27.55
N ALA A 26 15.60 2.66 -27.31
CA ALA A 26 16.87 2.11 -26.82
C ALA A 26 17.34 2.42 -25.37
N GLY A 27 17.31 1.36 -24.55
CA GLY A 27 18.01 1.25 -23.29
C GLY A 27 17.85 -0.15 -22.69
N ALA A 28 18.27 -1.17 -23.44
CA ALA A 28 18.38 -2.53 -22.94
C ALA A 28 19.51 -2.59 -21.90
N ALA A 29 19.11 -2.49 -20.65
CA ALA A 29 19.63 -3.27 -19.54
C ALA A 29 18.44 -3.45 -18.61
N GLU A 30 17.57 -4.41 -18.93
CA GLU A 30 16.77 -5.06 -17.90
C GLU A 30 17.75 -5.81 -17.02
N ASP A 31 18.40 -5.07 -16.13
CA ASP A 31 18.94 -5.61 -14.90
C ASP A 31 17.71 -6.23 -14.23
N LEU A 32 17.62 -7.56 -14.28
CA LEU A 32 16.67 -8.34 -13.50
C LEU A 32 17.09 -8.18 -12.03
N ALA A 33 16.98 -6.96 -11.51
CA ALA A 33 16.83 -6.68 -10.12
C ALA A 33 15.60 -7.49 -9.73
N LYS A 34 15.87 -8.68 -9.18
CA LYS A 34 14.85 -9.54 -8.59
C LYS A 34 13.99 -8.62 -7.75
N ASP A 35 12.67 -8.66 -7.97
CA ASP A 35 11.69 -7.99 -7.12
C ASP A 35 11.70 -8.71 -5.76
N VAL A 36 12.80 -8.54 -5.03
CA VAL A 36 13.00 -9.09 -3.70
C VAL A 36 12.07 -8.30 -2.81
N LYS A 37 11.03 -8.97 -2.33
CA LYS A 37 10.12 -8.42 -1.35
C LYS A 37 10.42 -9.02 0.01
N CYS A 38 10.64 -8.15 0.98
CA CYS A 38 10.80 -8.51 2.36
C CYS A 38 9.43 -8.75 3.00
N ARG A 39 9.35 -9.78 3.84
CA ARG A 39 8.14 -10.08 4.60
C ARG A 39 8.04 -9.15 5.81
N VAL A 40 7.09 -8.24 5.78
CA VAL A 40 6.84 -7.25 6.84
C VAL A 40 5.57 -7.63 7.61
N VAL A 41 5.68 -7.75 8.93
CA VAL A 41 4.52 -8.03 9.80
C VAL A 41 4.05 -6.74 10.45
N ILE A 42 2.85 -6.28 10.09
CA ILE A 42 2.21 -5.12 10.71
C ILE A 42 1.30 -5.60 11.84
N ARG A 43 1.42 -4.95 13.01
CA ARG A 43 0.65 -5.30 14.21
C ARG A 43 -0.03 -4.08 14.81
N TRP A 44 -1.24 -4.30 15.30
CA TRP A 44 -2.03 -3.36 16.09
C TRP A 44 -2.44 -4.04 17.39
N HIS A 45 -1.91 -3.57 18.51
CA HIS A 45 -2.24 -4.08 19.85
C HIS A 45 -3.46 -3.36 20.40
N TYR A 46 -4.30 -4.06 21.15
CA TYR A 46 -5.48 -3.48 21.79
C TYR A 46 -5.71 -4.09 23.16
N SER A 47 -6.46 -3.40 24.02
CA SER A 47 -6.84 -3.94 25.34
C SER A 47 -8.23 -4.55 25.30
N LYS A 48 -8.51 -5.52 26.18
CA LYS A 48 -9.87 -6.11 26.28
C LYS A 48 -10.96 -5.10 26.66
N ALA A 49 -10.59 -3.96 27.25
CA ALA A 49 -11.52 -2.88 27.56
C ALA A 49 -11.91 -2.05 26.32
N ASN A 50 -11.05 -2.02 25.29
CA ASN A 50 -11.29 -1.30 24.04
C ASN A 50 -10.97 -2.24 22.87
N GLU A 51 -11.85 -3.21 22.63
CA GLU A 51 -11.71 -4.20 21.56
C GLU A 51 -12.31 -3.69 20.25
N PRO A 52 -11.47 -3.40 19.23
CA PRO A 52 -11.96 -2.92 17.96
C PRO A 52 -12.61 -4.05 17.14
N ARG A 53 -13.62 -3.72 16.35
CA ARG A 53 -14.33 -4.69 15.50
C ARG A 53 -13.58 -4.93 14.20
N ARG A 54 -13.02 -3.87 13.60
CA ARG A 54 -12.32 -3.91 12.31
C ARG A 54 -11.10 -3.01 12.35
N VAL A 55 -9.97 -3.56 11.90
CA VAL A 55 -8.70 -2.86 11.76
C VAL A 55 -8.21 -3.03 10.33
N TYR A 56 -7.87 -1.93 9.67
CA TYR A 56 -7.23 -1.90 8.37
C TYR A 56 -5.93 -1.10 8.44
N VAL A 57 -5.05 -1.32 7.48
CA VAL A 57 -3.86 -0.51 7.24
C VAL A 57 -3.84 -0.04 5.79
N CYS A 58 -3.48 1.24 5.61
CA CYS A 58 -3.24 1.87 4.33
C CYS A 58 -1.85 2.49 4.36
N GLY A 59 -1.13 2.51 3.24
CA GLY A 59 0.21 3.06 3.21
C GLY A 59 0.71 3.44 1.84
N SER A 60 1.92 3.99 1.80
CA SER A 60 2.50 4.59 0.61
C SER A 60 2.92 3.57 -0.46
N TRP A 61 2.97 2.27 -0.14
CA TRP A 61 3.40 1.21 -1.07
C TRP A 61 2.51 1.07 -2.31
N ASP A 62 1.25 1.49 -2.23
CA ASP A 62 0.29 1.51 -3.34
C ASP A 62 -0.36 2.89 -3.52
N GLY A 63 0.28 3.94 -3.00
CA GLY A 63 -0.26 5.29 -3.07
C GLY A 63 -1.51 5.51 -2.21
N TRP A 64 -1.67 4.75 -1.12
CA TRP A 64 -2.81 4.83 -0.18
C TRP A 64 -4.16 4.37 -0.76
N ASP A 65 -4.14 3.57 -1.82
CA ASP A 65 -5.35 3.12 -2.52
C ASP A 65 -6.08 2.01 -1.76
N SER A 66 -5.33 1.02 -1.23
CA SER A 66 -5.94 -0.16 -0.62
C SER A 66 -6.11 -0.05 0.90
N HIS A 67 -7.26 -0.54 1.39
CA HIS A 67 -7.49 -0.81 2.80
C HIS A 67 -7.23 -2.29 3.10
N ILE A 68 -6.02 -2.59 3.57
CA ILE A 68 -5.60 -3.98 3.85
C ILE A 68 -6.12 -4.37 5.23
N ARG A 69 -6.99 -5.38 5.30
CA ARG A 69 -7.56 -5.86 6.56
C ARG A 69 -6.51 -6.55 7.43
N LEU A 70 -6.50 -6.26 8.73
CA LEU A 70 -5.77 -7.04 9.73
C LEU A 70 -6.67 -8.11 10.34
N TYR A 71 -6.07 -9.25 10.66
CA TYR A 71 -6.74 -10.39 11.27
C TYR A 71 -6.44 -10.45 12.78
N ARG A 72 -7.49 -10.70 13.56
CA ARG A 72 -7.44 -10.73 15.02
C ARG A 72 -6.90 -12.07 15.51
N SER A 73 -5.93 -12.01 16.43
CA SER A 73 -5.43 -13.11 17.24
C SER A 73 -5.22 -12.59 18.66
N ASP A 74 -5.97 -13.14 19.62
CA ASP A 74 -5.92 -12.76 21.05
C ASP A 74 -6.16 -11.28 21.36
N ASP A 75 -5.10 -10.50 21.57
CA ASP A 75 -5.08 -9.06 21.87
C ASP A 75 -4.32 -8.27 20.78
N VAL A 76 -4.11 -8.89 19.62
CA VAL A 76 -3.39 -8.32 18.49
C VAL A 76 -4.17 -8.49 17.20
N PHE A 77 -4.22 -7.43 16.39
CA PHE A 77 -4.57 -7.49 14.98
C PHE A 77 -3.27 -7.52 14.17
N SER A 78 -3.16 -8.38 13.17
CA SER A 78 -1.95 -8.42 12.33
C SER A 78 -2.23 -8.76 10.87
N THR A 79 -1.31 -8.34 10.01
CA THR A 79 -1.26 -8.74 8.61
C THR A 79 0.20 -8.86 8.15
N VAL A 80 0.40 -9.54 7.04
CA VAL A 80 1.72 -9.73 6.43
C VAL A 80 1.71 -9.02 5.08
N LEU A 81 2.67 -8.12 4.89
CA LEU A 81 2.93 -7.44 3.63
C LEU A 81 4.24 -7.96 3.04
N HIS A 82 4.33 -8.00 1.72
CA HIS A 82 5.57 -8.23 1.00
C HIS A 82 5.94 -6.91 0.32
N LEU A 83 6.96 -6.23 0.85
CA LEU A 83 7.37 -4.89 0.41
C LEU A 83 8.82 -4.93 -0.07
N SER A 84 9.13 -4.23 -1.15
CA SER A 84 10.51 -4.04 -1.58
C SER A 84 11.29 -3.24 -0.53
N PRO A 85 12.63 -3.33 -0.48
CA PRO A 85 13.43 -2.46 0.36
C PRO A 85 13.13 -0.99 0.10
N GLY A 86 12.95 -0.20 1.16
CA GLY A 86 12.53 1.18 1.02
C GLY A 86 11.99 1.80 2.30
N TYR A 87 11.56 3.03 2.18
CA TYR A 87 10.92 3.81 3.24
C TYR A 87 9.43 3.93 2.93
N TYR A 88 8.59 3.56 3.90
CA TYR A 88 7.15 3.60 3.75
C TYR A 88 6.48 4.33 4.90
N GLU A 89 5.41 5.03 4.57
CA GLU A 89 4.49 5.62 5.53
C GLU A 89 3.18 4.84 5.52
N PHE A 90 2.52 4.74 6.67
CA PHE A 90 1.24 4.07 6.78
C PHE A 90 0.40 4.62 7.93
N LYS A 91 -0.89 4.27 7.93
CA LYS A 91 -1.83 4.64 8.99
C LYS A 91 -2.86 3.54 9.19
N PHE A 92 -3.34 3.39 10.42
CA PHE A 92 -4.40 2.44 10.74
C PHE A 92 -5.76 3.10 10.59
N PHE A 93 -6.73 2.33 10.10
CA PHE A 93 -8.14 2.68 10.10
C PHE A 93 -8.89 1.68 10.96
N VAL A 94 -9.26 2.09 12.17
CA VAL A 94 -9.85 1.22 13.20
C VAL A 94 -11.23 1.73 13.54
N ASP A 95 -12.25 0.91 13.36
CA ASP A 95 -13.66 1.26 13.66
C ASP A 95 -14.08 2.66 13.17
N ASN A 96 -13.62 3.01 11.97
CA ASN A 96 -13.88 4.25 11.25
C ASN A 96 -13.04 5.47 11.68
N GLU A 97 -12.00 5.27 12.49
CA GLU A 97 -11.09 6.31 12.92
C GLU A 97 -9.67 6.07 12.42
N TRP A 98 -9.01 7.15 11.98
CA TRP A 98 -7.63 7.13 11.55
C TRP A 98 -6.70 7.26 12.75
N MET A 99 -5.89 6.23 13.02
CA MET A 99 -4.98 6.20 14.15
C MET A 99 -3.54 5.86 13.74
N THR A 100 -2.61 6.38 14.53
CA THR A 100 -1.22 5.96 14.55
C THR A 100 -0.96 5.07 15.75
N ASN A 101 -0.04 4.14 15.63
CA ASN A 101 0.50 3.39 16.76
C ASN A 101 1.65 4.18 17.38
N GLU A 102 1.49 4.66 18.60
CA GLU A 102 2.49 5.48 19.32
C GLU A 102 3.77 4.71 19.67
N HIS A 103 3.74 3.37 19.62
CA HIS A 103 4.89 2.52 19.88
C HIS A 103 5.75 2.25 18.63
N LEU A 104 5.30 2.71 17.46
CA LEU A 104 6.05 2.62 16.21
C LEU A 104 6.56 4.02 15.85
N PRO A 105 7.67 4.15 15.10
CA PRO A 105 8.09 5.43 14.56
C PRO A 105 6.93 6.12 13.83
N PHE A 106 6.76 7.42 14.06
CA PHE A 106 5.69 8.20 13.46
C PHE A 106 6.09 9.66 13.24
N THR A 107 5.40 10.31 12.30
CA THR A 107 5.45 11.76 12.12
C THR A 107 4.51 12.43 13.12
N ASP A 108 4.96 13.50 13.78
CA ASP A 108 4.14 14.24 14.74
C ASP A 108 3.63 15.55 14.13
N VAL A 109 2.51 15.46 13.40
CA VAL A 109 1.87 16.58 12.71
C VAL A 109 0.35 16.60 12.98
N GLY A 110 -0.06 16.11 14.16
CA GLY A 110 -1.44 16.03 14.60
C GLY A 110 -2.28 15.07 13.76
N TYR A 111 -3.38 15.56 13.16
CA TYR A 111 -4.29 14.71 12.38
C TYR A 111 -3.62 14.03 11.18
N TYR A 112 -2.56 14.64 10.64
CA TYR A 112 -1.82 14.13 9.47
C TYR A 112 -0.68 13.17 9.84
N SER A 113 -0.54 12.85 11.14
CA SER A 113 0.47 11.91 11.63
C SER A 113 0.29 10.54 10.96
N LYS A 114 1.42 9.94 10.63
CA LYS A 114 1.56 8.64 9.97
C LYS A 114 2.66 7.85 10.65
N ASN A 115 2.49 6.54 10.77
CA ASN A 115 3.57 5.65 11.14
C ASN A 115 4.56 5.47 10.00
N ILE A 116 5.80 5.13 10.36
CA ILE A 116 6.94 4.99 9.46
C ILE A 116 7.52 3.59 9.61
N ILE A 117 7.87 2.96 8.49
CA ILE A 117 8.62 1.71 8.47
C ILE A 117 9.71 1.75 7.39
N THR A 118 10.91 1.30 7.76
CA THR A 118 12.02 1.10 6.83
C THR A 118 12.21 -0.38 6.61
N VAL A 119 12.07 -0.80 5.36
CA VAL A 119 12.31 -2.17 4.90
C VAL A 119 13.73 -2.24 4.36
N LYS A 120 14.56 -3.10 4.93
CA LYS A 120 15.94 -3.33 4.49
C LYS A 120 15.99 -4.59 3.64
N GLU A 121 16.90 -4.60 2.67
CA GLU A 121 17.23 -5.83 1.96
C GLU A 121 17.80 -6.84 2.95
N GLU A 122 17.27 -8.07 2.94
CA GLU A 122 17.87 -9.16 3.69
C GLU A 122 19.11 -9.61 2.91
N GLU A 123 20.29 -9.42 3.49
CA GLU A 123 21.51 -9.98 2.90
C GLU A 123 21.40 -11.51 2.91
N PRO A 124 21.56 -12.19 1.76
CA PRO A 124 21.50 -13.64 1.74
C PRO A 124 22.65 -14.19 2.60
N ASP A 125 22.32 -15.02 3.58
CA ASP A 125 23.29 -15.74 4.42
C ASP A 125 24.21 -16.59 3.51
N VAL A 126 25.38 -16.06 3.16
CA VAL A 126 26.38 -16.79 2.40
C VAL A 126 27.01 -17.80 3.37
N ALA A 127 26.50 -19.03 3.35
CA ALA A 127 27.05 -20.13 4.12
C ALA A 127 28.56 -20.26 3.84
N ALA A 128 29.37 -20.03 4.86
CA ALA A 128 30.81 -20.27 4.83
C ALA A 128 31.06 -21.77 4.70
N GLU A 129 31.30 -22.23 3.48
CA GLU A 129 31.84 -23.57 3.20
C GLU A 129 33.37 -23.51 3.38
N GLU A 130 33.86 -23.51 4.62
CA GLU A 130 35.26 -23.83 4.88
C GLU A 130 35.47 -25.34 4.73
N LYS A 131 35.96 -25.72 3.55
CA LYS A 131 36.58 -27.01 3.28
C LYS A 131 37.83 -27.16 4.14
N ASN A 132 37.69 -27.69 5.35
CA ASN A 132 38.82 -28.30 6.03
C ASN A 132 39.09 -29.68 5.39
N ALA A 133 39.91 -29.64 4.34
CA ALA A 133 40.72 -30.78 3.95
C ALA A 133 41.90 -30.88 4.93
N SER A 134 42.01 -31.99 5.67
CA SER A 134 43.30 -32.64 5.95
C SER A 134 43.11 -34.10 6.31
#